data_AF-A0A9C8MLI7-F1
#
_entry.id   AF-A0A9C8MLI7-F1
#
_cell.length_a   1.000
_cell.length_b   1.000
_cell.length_c   1.000
_cell.angle_alpha   90.00
_cell.angle_beta   90.00
_cell.angle_gamma   90.00
#
_symmetry.space_group_name_H-M   'P 1'
#
loop_
_entity.id
_entity.type
_entity.pdbx_description
1 polymer ?
#
loop_
_entity_poly.entity_id
_entity_poly.type
_entity_poly.pdbx_seq_one_letter_code
_entity_poly.pdbx_strand_id
1 'polypeptide(L)'
;MSSNNVLLVDVDPVRRELLSTLVEFINCQAIIVENIDLWFEDAGDLSNIAMAIVGDCGDKHQTKQLLRELVNHESRVPVFQLDLPDSEVVDFPGTLGSLSIPVKYPQLSNALQQAVIYRGQHDGVADNQIYDFRRLVGNSRPMKAVQRMIDQVSESDANVLILGESGTGKE
;
A
#
# COMPACT_ATOMS: atom_id res chain seq x y z
N MET A 1 -13.31 -6.74 17.20
CA MET A 1 -13.09 -5.39 16.65
C MET A 1 -12.37 -5.61 15.34
N SER A 2 -12.87 -5.07 14.23
CA SER A 2 -12.32 -5.34 12.90
C SER A 2 -10.93 -4.69 12.79
N SER A 3 -9.89 -5.50 12.60
CA SER A 3 -8.50 -5.06 12.44
C SER A 3 -8.33 -4.32 11.10
N ASN A 4 -8.55 -3.01 11.05
CA ASN A 4 -8.46 -2.19 9.83
C ASN A 4 -7.18 -1.34 9.76
N ASN A 5 -6.22 -1.60 10.64
CA ASN A 5 -5.02 -0.78 10.74
C ASN A 5 -3.95 -1.25 9.74
N VAL A 6 -3.33 -0.31 9.05
CA VAL A 6 -2.21 -0.55 8.15
C VAL A 6 -0.99 0.15 8.75
N LEU A 7 0.02 -0.63 9.10
CA LEU A 7 1.28 -0.08 9.60
C LEU A 7 2.08 0.47 8.41
N LEU A 8 2.45 1.74 8.46
CA LEU A 8 3.25 2.42 7.44
C LEU A 8 4.61 2.81 8.01
N VAL A 9 5.67 2.27 7.42
CA VAL A 9 7.05 2.61 7.79
C VAL A 9 7.79 3.12 6.57
N ASP A 10 8.07 4.42 6.52
CA ASP A 10 8.86 5.04 5.47
C ASP A 10 9.45 6.37 6.01
N VAL A 11 10.71 6.66 5.73
CA VAL A 11 11.36 7.92 6.15
C VAL A 11 10.84 9.14 5.40
N ASP A 12 10.39 8.96 4.16
CA ASP A 12 9.92 10.05 3.30
C ASP A 12 8.50 10.48 3.73
N PRO A 13 8.35 11.71 4.25
CA PRO A 13 7.06 12.20 4.73
C PRO A 13 6.03 12.35 3.61
N VAL A 14 6.46 12.65 2.38
CA VAL A 14 5.56 12.82 1.22
C VAL A 14 4.97 11.47 0.83
N ARG A 15 5.79 10.42 0.81
CA ARG A 15 5.31 9.05 0.55
C ARG A 15 4.36 8.57 1.64
N ARG A 16 4.67 8.84 2.91
CA ARG A 16 3.79 8.51 4.04
C ARG A 16 2.43 9.17 3.92
N GLU A 17 2.38 10.46 3.60
CA GLU A 17 1.13 11.21 3.44
C GLU A 17 0.28 10.65 2.29
N LEU A 18 0.91 10.37 1.13
CA LEU A 18 0.24 9.78 -0.01
C LEU A 18 -0.33 8.39 0.31
N LEU A 19 0.46 7.53 0.95
CA LEU A 19 0.01 6.19 1.35
C LEU A 19 -1.07 6.24 2.42
N SER A 20 -0.96 7.13 3.41
CA SER A 20 -1.99 7.35 4.43
C SER A 20 -3.32 7.71 3.78
N THR A 21 -3.28 8.66 2.83
CA THR A 21 -4.45 9.06 2.06
C THR A 21 -5.08 7.87 1.31
N LEU A 22 -4.26 7.06 0.63
CA LEU A 22 -4.75 5.88 -0.10
C LEU A 22 -5.35 4.81 0.82
N VAL A 23 -4.74 4.59 1.99
CA VAL A 23 -5.22 3.66 3.03
C VAL A 23 -6.55 4.15 3.63
N GLU A 24 -6.69 5.44 3.86
CA GLU A 24 -7.96 6.03 4.34
C GLU A 24 -9.07 5.93 3.29
N PHE A 25 -8.76 6.12 2.01
CA PHE A 25 -9.71 5.98 0.91
C PHE A 25 -10.35 4.59 0.81
N ILE A 26 -9.69 3.57 1.35
CA ILE A 26 -10.17 2.19 1.37
C ILE A 26 -10.71 1.76 2.75
N ASN A 27 -11.04 2.75 3.59
CA ASN A 27 -11.59 2.58 4.94
C ASN A 27 -10.67 1.80 5.90
N CYS A 28 -9.36 1.93 5.68
CA CYS A 28 -8.34 1.50 6.62
C CYS A 28 -7.77 2.71 7.37
N GLN A 29 -7.14 2.46 8.52
CA GLN A 29 -6.46 3.49 9.29
C GLN A 29 -4.95 3.31 9.15
N ALA A 30 -4.24 4.34 8.72
CA ALA A 30 -2.79 4.32 8.69
C ALA A 30 -2.22 4.55 10.10
N ILE A 31 -1.33 3.66 10.54
CA ILE A 31 -0.48 3.85 11.72
C ILE A 31 0.90 4.19 11.19
N ILE A 32 1.32 5.43 11.38
CA ILE A 32 2.63 5.89 10.95
C ILE A 32 3.64 5.57 12.05
N VAL A 33 4.73 4.88 11.68
CA VAL A 33 5.87 4.71 12.58
C VAL A 33 6.75 5.95 12.49
N GLU A 34 6.93 6.64 13.61
CA GLU A 34 7.80 7.81 13.68
C GLU A 34 9.25 7.42 13.98
N ASN A 35 9.43 6.41 14.84
CA ASN A 35 10.73 5.89 15.21
C ASN A 35 10.80 4.39 14.96
N ILE A 36 11.69 3.99 14.04
CA ILE A 36 11.86 2.58 13.65
C ILE A 36 12.37 1.72 14.81
N ASP A 37 13.14 2.26 15.75
CA ASP A 37 13.62 1.49 16.91
C ASP A 37 12.49 1.22 17.92
N LEU A 38 11.44 2.04 17.90
CA LEU A 38 10.28 1.96 18.80
C LEU A 38 8.98 1.68 18.04
N TRP A 39 9.08 1.06 16.86
CA TRP A 39 7.95 0.84 15.97
C TRP A 39 6.80 0.07 16.62
N PHE A 40 7.10 -0.79 17.60
CA PHE A 40 6.12 -1.56 18.37
C PHE A 40 5.26 -0.68 19.29
N GLU A 41 5.77 0.48 19.75
CA GLU A 41 5.00 1.43 20.55
C GLU A 41 3.92 2.10 19.70
N ASP A 42 4.29 2.52 18.49
CA ASP A 42 3.37 3.10 17.50
C ASP A 42 2.36 2.05 17.00
N ALA A 43 2.84 0.85 16.70
CA ALA A 43 2.03 -0.25 16.19
C ALA A 43 0.98 -0.75 17.21
N GLY A 44 1.31 -0.69 18.50
CA GLY A 44 0.48 -1.23 19.57
C GLY A 44 0.22 -2.73 19.43
N ASP A 45 -1.05 -3.14 19.47
CA ASP A 45 -1.41 -4.54 19.33
C ASP A 45 -1.39 -4.99 17.86
N LEU A 46 -0.36 -5.76 17.51
CA LEU A 46 -0.12 -6.31 16.19
C LEU A 46 -1.26 -7.21 15.67
N SER A 47 -2.10 -7.77 16.55
CA SER A 47 -3.27 -8.54 16.12
C SER A 47 -4.35 -7.67 15.45
N ASN A 48 -4.31 -6.36 15.69
CA ASN A 48 -5.18 -5.35 15.07
C ASN A 48 -4.64 -4.79 13.75
N ILE A 49 -3.46 -5.23 13.33
CA ILE A 49 -2.84 -4.80 12.07
C ILE A 49 -3.26 -5.75 10.94
N ALA A 50 -3.89 -5.19 9.92
CA ALA A 50 -4.30 -5.91 8.72
C ALA A 50 -3.09 -6.24 7.83
N MET A 51 -2.18 -5.28 7.67
CA MET A 51 -0.93 -5.43 6.92
C MET A 51 0.09 -4.38 7.38
N ALA A 52 1.37 -4.64 7.11
CA ALA A 52 2.45 -3.67 7.20
C ALA A 52 2.99 -3.35 5.80
N ILE A 53 3.20 -2.08 5.50
CA ILE A 53 3.87 -1.57 4.31
C ILE A 53 5.19 -0.94 4.76
N VAL A 54 6.29 -1.52 4.29
CA VAL A 54 7.65 -1.15 4.70
C VAL A 54 8.40 -0.60 3.49
N GLY A 55 8.70 0.69 3.52
CA GLY A 55 9.54 1.39 2.56
C GLY A 55 10.96 1.59 3.04
N ASP A 56 11.55 2.72 2.65
CA ASP A 56 12.88 3.09 3.09
C ASP A 56 12.87 3.45 4.58
N CYS A 57 13.74 2.83 5.36
CA CYS A 57 13.90 3.11 6.79
C CYS A 57 15.10 4.02 7.08
N GLY A 58 15.73 4.59 6.04
CA GLY A 58 16.90 5.47 6.16
C GLY A 58 18.21 4.73 5.92
N ASP A 59 18.29 3.47 6.34
CA ASP A 59 19.38 2.57 5.95
C ASP A 59 18.92 1.12 5.68
N LYS A 60 19.69 0.41 4.83
CA LYS A 60 19.38 -0.97 4.42
C LYS A 60 19.41 -1.97 5.59
N HIS A 61 20.20 -1.74 6.64
CA HIS A 61 20.30 -2.61 7.80
C HIS A 61 19.04 -2.48 8.68
N GLN A 62 18.60 -1.27 8.97
CA GLN A 62 17.36 -0.94 9.68
C GLN A 62 16.15 -1.52 8.96
N THR A 63 16.02 -1.30 7.64
CA THR A 63 14.92 -1.90 6.86
C THR A 63 14.90 -3.43 7.00
N LYS A 64 16.07 -4.09 6.84
CA LYS A 64 16.16 -5.56 6.98
C LYS A 64 15.87 -6.04 8.40
N GLN A 65 16.28 -5.30 9.41
CA GLN A 65 16.00 -5.63 10.80
C GLN A 65 14.50 -5.57 11.07
N LEU A 66 13.84 -4.47 10.71
CA LEU A 66 12.40 -4.31 10.85
C LEU A 66 11.62 -5.40 10.10
N LEU A 67 11.99 -5.70 8.85
CA LEU A 67 11.38 -6.78 8.08
C LEU A 67 11.53 -8.13 8.79
N ARG A 68 12.72 -8.42 9.34
CA ARG A 68 12.95 -9.64 10.12
C ARG A 68 12.06 -9.70 11.36
N GLU A 69 11.92 -8.59 12.08
CA GLU A 69 11.10 -8.51 13.28
C GLU A 69 9.62 -8.72 12.96
N LEU A 70 9.09 -8.05 11.93
CA LEU A 70 7.69 -8.19 11.51
C LEU A 70 7.36 -9.61 11.00
N VAL A 71 8.22 -10.17 10.14
CA VAL A 71 8.00 -11.49 9.53
C VAL A 71 8.07 -12.63 10.55
N ASN A 72 8.97 -12.52 11.54
CA ASN A 72 9.14 -13.56 12.57
C ASN A 72 8.25 -13.36 13.80
N HIS A 73 7.45 -12.29 13.83
CA HIS A 73 6.57 -12.02 14.97
C HIS A 73 5.47 -13.08 15.09
N GLU A 74 5.13 -13.47 16.31
CA GLU A 74 4.12 -14.51 16.58
C GLU A 74 2.73 -14.14 16.03
N SER A 75 2.42 -12.85 15.96
CA SER A 75 1.17 -12.31 15.40
C SER A 75 1.06 -12.44 13.86
N ARG A 76 2.15 -12.83 13.17
CA ARG A 76 2.19 -13.09 11.71
C ARG A 76 1.54 -11.98 10.89
N VAL A 77 2.06 -10.77 11.02
CA VAL A 77 1.55 -9.62 10.28
C VAL A 77 1.91 -9.79 8.80
N PRO A 78 0.96 -9.67 7.85
CA PRO A 78 1.25 -9.62 6.43
C PRO A 78 2.17 -8.44 6.10
N VAL A 79 3.35 -8.70 5.50
CA VAL A 79 4.33 -7.64 5.19
C VAL A 79 4.45 -7.44 3.68
N PHE A 80 4.35 -6.19 3.24
CA PHE A 80 4.63 -5.75 1.88
C PHE A 80 5.75 -4.73 1.86
N GLN A 81 6.67 -4.84 0.90
CA GLN A 81 7.75 -3.87 0.72
C GLN A 81 7.34 -2.79 -0.29
N LEU A 82 7.80 -1.55 -0.14
CA LEU A 82 7.74 -0.59 -1.24
C LEU A 82 8.90 -0.85 -2.20
N ASP A 83 8.57 -0.98 -3.48
CA ASP A 83 9.53 -1.07 -4.57
C ASP A 83 9.86 0.35 -5.04
N LEU A 84 11.07 0.80 -4.67
CA LEU A 84 11.59 2.13 -4.91
C LEU A 84 12.55 2.10 -6.11
N PRO A 85 12.41 3.00 -7.11
CA PRO A 85 13.19 2.96 -8.35
C PRO A 85 14.72 2.95 -8.18
N ASP A 86 15.22 3.61 -7.13
CA ASP A 86 16.65 3.76 -6.85
C ASP A 86 17.15 2.80 -5.76
N SER A 87 16.28 1.93 -5.25
CA SER A 87 16.65 0.90 -4.28
C SER A 87 16.87 -0.42 -5.00
N GLU A 88 18.00 -1.07 -4.75
CA GLU A 88 18.11 -2.50 -5.02
C GLU A 88 17.05 -3.20 -4.18
N VAL A 89 15.93 -3.59 -4.81
CA VAL A 89 14.86 -4.35 -4.17
C VAL A 89 15.46 -5.66 -3.68
N VAL A 90 15.73 -5.74 -2.39
CA VAL A 90 16.08 -7.00 -1.75
C VAL A 90 14.76 -7.58 -1.29
N ASP A 91 14.21 -8.49 -2.09
CA ASP A 91 13.13 -9.36 -1.66
C ASP A 91 13.53 -10.00 -0.34
N PHE A 92 12.78 -9.67 0.71
CA PHE A 92 13.05 -10.23 2.02
C PHE A 92 12.23 -11.50 2.21
N PRO A 93 12.84 -12.66 2.49
CA PRO A 93 12.11 -13.90 2.66
C PRO A 93 11.01 -13.78 3.74
N GLY A 94 9.78 -14.12 3.37
CA GLY A 94 8.62 -14.08 4.25
C GLY A 94 7.75 -12.83 4.13
N THR A 95 8.11 -11.87 3.27
CA THR A 95 7.15 -10.86 2.80
C THR A 95 6.16 -11.49 1.80
N LEU A 96 4.98 -10.88 1.66
CA LEU A 96 3.96 -11.35 0.71
C LEU A 96 4.11 -10.74 -0.68
N GLY A 97 4.89 -9.67 -0.81
CA GLY A 97 5.19 -9.04 -2.10
C GLY A 97 5.63 -7.59 -1.94
N SER A 98 5.64 -6.89 -3.07
CA SER A 98 6.05 -5.49 -3.15
C SER A 98 5.00 -4.59 -3.82
N LEU A 99 5.04 -3.30 -3.46
CA LEU A 99 4.21 -2.22 -3.98
C LEU A 99 5.12 -1.19 -4.67
N SER A 100 5.10 -1.19 -5.99
CA SER A 100 5.82 -0.21 -6.80
C SER A 100 5.22 1.18 -6.72
N ILE A 101 6.11 2.18 -6.68
CA ILE A 101 5.73 3.59 -6.64
C ILE A 101 5.56 4.14 -8.06
N PRO A 102 4.53 4.96 -8.34
CA PRO A 102 3.46 5.39 -7.43
C PRO A 102 2.43 4.29 -7.17
N VAL A 103 2.14 4.02 -5.89
CA VAL A 103 1.16 3.00 -5.49
C VAL A 103 -0.22 3.42 -5.97
N LYS A 104 -0.85 2.58 -6.80
CA LYS A 104 -2.20 2.81 -7.31
C LYS A 104 -3.22 1.98 -6.55
N TYR A 105 -4.48 2.43 -6.55
CA TYR A 105 -5.59 1.73 -5.90
C TYR A 105 -5.67 0.22 -6.22
N PRO A 106 -5.55 -0.25 -7.49
CA PRO A 106 -5.63 -1.68 -7.79
C PRO A 106 -4.54 -2.50 -7.10
N GLN A 107 -3.34 -1.92 -6.95
CA GLN A 107 -2.20 -2.60 -6.34
C GLN A 107 -2.36 -2.71 -4.83
N LEU A 108 -2.75 -1.62 -4.17
CA LEU A 108 -3.05 -1.60 -2.74
C LEU A 108 -4.23 -2.52 -2.39
N SER A 109 -5.29 -2.50 -3.22
CA SER A 109 -6.46 -3.36 -3.02
C SER A 109 -6.09 -4.84 -3.12
N ASN A 110 -5.28 -5.23 -4.11
CA ASN A 110 -4.81 -6.61 -4.23
C ASN A 110 -3.94 -7.02 -3.03
N ALA A 111 -3.00 -6.17 -2.63
CA ALA A 111 -2.15 -6.46 -1.47
C ALA A 111 -2.95 -6.69 -0.18
N LEU A 112 -4.01 -5.90 0.06
CA LEU A 112 -4.92 -6.13 1.17
C LEU A 112 -5.71 -7.44 1.06
N GLN A 113 -6.17 -7.80 -0.14
CA GLN A 113 -6.82 -9.10 -0.35
C GLN A 113 -5.87 -10.25 0.00
N GLN A 114 -4.62 -10.18 -0.43
CA GLN A 114 -3.61 -11.18 -0.08
C GLN A 114 -3.34 -11.22 1.43
N ALA A 115 -3.26 -10.05 2.09
CA ALA A 115 -3.08 -9.95 3.53
C ALA A 115 -4.20 -10.66 4.31
N VAL A 116 -5.46 -10.47 3.89
CA VAL A 116 -6.63 -11.12 4.50
C VAL A 116 -6.58 -12.63 4.32
N ILE A 117 -6.24 -13.11 3.12
CA ILE A 117 -6.12 -14.54 2.84
C ILE A 117 -5.02 -15.16 3.71
N TYR A 118 -3.86 -14.49 3.82
CA TYR A 118 -2.75 -14.94 4.64
C TYR A 118 -3.14 -15.10 6.11
N ARG A 119 -3.83 -14.11 6.69
CA ARG A 119 -4.31 -14.21 8.09
C ARG A 119 -5.35 -15.31 8.25
N GLY A 120 -6.32 -15.41 7.33
CA GLY A 120 -7.37 -16.43 7.37
C GLY A 120 -6.85 -17.87 7.27
N GLN A 121 -5.73 -18.11 6.57
CA GLN A 121 -5.08 -19.42 6.53
C GLN A 121 -4.42 -19.81 7.86
N HIS A 122 -3.98 -18.82 8.62
CA HIS A 122 -3.21 -19.04 9.85
C HIS A 122 -4.05 -19.08 11.12
N ASP A 123 -5.17 -18.38 11.16
CA ASP A 123 -6.04 -18.36 12.34
C ASP A 123 -6.89 -19.64 12.48
N GLY A 124 -6.91 -20.54 11.48
CA GLY A 124 -7.65 -21.83 11.54
C GLY A 124 -9.18 -21.69 11.69
N VAL A 125 -9.67 -20.46 11.85
CA VAL A 125 -11.08 -20.09 11.94
C VAL A 125 -11.57 -19.84 10.52
N ALA A 126 -12.15 -20.88 9.92
CA ALA A 126 -12.96 -20.80 8.71
C ALA A 126 -14.32 -20.09 8.97
N ASP A 127 -14.37 -19.13 9.90
CA ASP A 127 -15.61 -18.49 10.32
C ASP A 127 -15.61 -17.01 9.94
N ASN A 128 -16.22 -16.76 8.78
CA ASN A 128 -17.09 -15.63 8.44
C ASN A 128 -16.69 -14.18 8.75
N GLN A 129 -15.48 -13.89 9.19
CA GLN A 129 -14.88 -12.56 9.00
C GLN A 129 -14.17 -12.54 7.65
N ILE A 130 -14.94 -12.87 6.61
CA ILE A 130 -14.71 -12.31 5.29
C ILE A 130 -14.89 -10.82 5.53
N TYR A 131 -13.77 -10.17 5.86
CA TYR A 131 -13.67 -8.73 5.95
C TYR A 131 -14.48 -8.15 4.79
N ASP A 132 -15.23 -7.10 5.09
CA ASP A 132 -16.16 -6.42 4.17
C ASP A 132 -15.44 -5.79 2.96
N PHE A 133 -14.22 -6.23 2.61
CA PHE A 133 -13.53 -5.97 1.36
C PHE A 133 -14.31 -6.45 0.14
N ARG A 134 -15.24 -7.41 0.27
CA ARG A 134 -16.20 -7.71 -0.84
C ARG A 134 -17.22 -6.58 -1.06
N ARG A 135 -17.46 -5.68 -0.08
CA ARG A 135 -18.17 -4.42 -0.32
C ARG A 135 -17.28 -3.35 -0.95
N LEU A 136 -15.96 -3.40 -0.73
CA LEU A 136 -14.98 -2.58 -1.46
C LEU A 136 -14.80 -3.03 -2.91
N VAL A 137 -14.87 -4.33 -3.17
CA VAL A 137 -14.81 -4.90 -4.52
C VAL A 137 -16.23 -4.96 -5.09
N GLY A 138 -16.79 -3.80 -5.45
CA GLY A 138 -17.73 -3.76 -6.56
C GLY A 138 -19.09 -3.05 -6.45
N ASN A 139 -19.34 -2.08 -5.55
CA ASN A 139 -20.63 -1.36 -5.61
C ASN A 139 -20.70 0.15 -5.34
N SER A 140 -19.59 0.87 -5.14
CA SER A 140 -19.68 2.34 -5.19
C SER A 140 -19.64 2.80 -6.66
N ARG A 141 -20.77 3.32 -7.15
CA ARG A 141 -20.90 3.95 -8.49
C ARG A 141 -19.78 4.99 -8.81
N PRO A 142 -19.19 5.73 -7.85
CA PRO A 142 -18.11 6.66 -8.14
C PRO A 142 -16.77 6.00 -8.52
N MET A 143 -16.40 4.86 -7.92
CA MET A 143 -15.10 4.20 -8.19
C MET A 143 -15.02 3.62 -9.62
N LYS A 144 -16.15 3.14 -10.17
CA LYS A 144 -16.23 2.72 -11.59
C LYS A 144 -16.04 3.88 -12.57
N ALA A 145 -16.36 5.12 -12.16
CA ALA A 145 -16.13 6.30 -13.00
C ALA A 145 -14.64 6.67 -13.03
N VAL A 146 -13.92 6.54 -11.91
CA VAL A 146 -12.47 6.76 -11.84
C VAL A 146 -11.70 5.71 -12.64
N GLN A 147 -12.07 4.42 -12.55
CA GLN A 147 -11.41 3.37 -13.34
C GLN A 147 -11.57 3.58 -14.86
N ARG A 148 -12.76 4.04 -15.31
CA ARG A 148 -12.98 4.38 -16.73
C ARG A 148 -12.24 5.65 -17.18
N MET A 149 -12.05 6.62 -16.29
CA MET A 149 -11.24 7.80 -16.60
C MET A 149 -9.75 7.48 -16.69
N ILE A 150 -9.25 6.51 -15.90
CA ILE A 150 -7.86 6.05 -15.95
C ILE A 150 -7.58 5.20 -17.19
N ASP A 151 -8.50 4.31 -17.58
CA ASP A 151 -8.38 3.53 -18.83
C ASP A 151 -8.46 4.42 -20.09
N GLN A 152 -9.10 5.59 -20.01
CA GLN A 152 -9.13 6.57 -21.11
C GLN A 152 -7.84 7.35 -21.32
N VAL A 153 -6.85 7.23 -20.43
CA VAL A 153 -5.54 7.92 -20.56
C VAL A 153 -4.37 6.97 -20.78
N SER A 154 -4.59 5.65 -20.81
CA SER A 154 -3.54 4.66 -21.09
C SER A 154 -3.33 4.35 -22.58
N GLU A 155 -4.14 4.91 -23.47
CA GLU A 155 -3.89 4.91 -24.93
C GLU A 155 -3.59 6.33 -25.43
N SER A 156 -2.47 6.89 -25.00
CA SER A 156 -1.87 8.00 -25.75
C SER A 156 -0.38 7.73 -25.93
N ASP A 157 -0.05 7.24 -27.13
CA ASP A 157 1.22 7.59 -27.74
C ASP A 157 1.31 9.12 -27.80
N ALA A 158 2.50 9.61 -27.45
CA ALA A 158 2.80 11.02 -27.35
C ALA A 158 2.55 11.75 -28.66
N ASN A 159 1.77 12.83 -28.60
CA ASN A 159 2.10 14.04 -29.35
C ASN A 159 1.64 15.26 -28.56
N VAL A 160 2.57 15.84 -27.79
CA VAL A 160 2.39 17.16 -27.19
C VAL A 160 2.50 18.18 -28.33
N LEU A 161 1.35 18.66 -28.80
CA LEU A 161 1.28 19.79 -29.72
C LEU A 161 0.93 21.05 -28.92
N ILE A 162 1.96 21.82 -28.56
CA ILE A 162 1.81 23.20 -28.10
C ILE A 162 1.74 24.06 -29.36
N LEU A 163 0.63 24.77 -29.58
CA LEU A 163 0.60 25.94 -30.45
C LEU A 163 -0.52 26.88 -30.00
N GLY A 164 -0.08 28.10 -29.64
CA GLY A 164 -0.84 29.11 -28.92
C GLY A 164 -2.02 29.71 -29.67
N GLU A 165 -2.78 30.46 -28.89
CA GLU A 165 -3.87 31.31 -29.33
C GLU A 165 -3.48 32.21 -30.50
N SER A 166 -4.41 32.28 -31.45
CA SER A 166 -4.38 33.02 -32.70
C SER A 166 -3.67 34.37 -32.65
N GLY A 167 -2.61 34.47 -33.45
CA GLY A 167 -1.96 35.73 -33.80
C GLY A 167 -0.91 35.54 -34.88
N THR A 168 -1.36 35.29 -36.12
CA THR A 168 -0.61 35.31 -37.39
C THR A 168 0.21 34.07 -37.80
N GLY A 169 -0.10 33.56 -39.01
CA GLY A 169 0.83 32.83 -39.88
C GLY A 169 1.08 31.35 -39.56
N LYS A 170 0.16 30.45 -39.97
CA LYS A 170 0.51 29.06 -40.29
C LYS A 170 0.72 28.98 -41.81
N GLU A 171 1.98 29.02 -42.23
CA GLU A 171 2.47 28.25 -43.38
C GLU A 171 3.37 27.14 -42.85
#